data_AF-A0A7S2CSD8-F1
#
_entry.id   AF-A0A7S2CSD8-F1
#
_cell.length_a   1.000
_cell.length_b   1.000
_cell.length_c   1.000
_cell.angle_alpha   90.00
_cell.angle_beta   90.00
_cell.angle_gamma   90.00
#
_symmetry.space_group_name_H-M   'P 1'
#
loop_
_entity.id
_entity.type
_entity.pdbx_description
1 polymer ?
#
loop_
_entity_poly.entity_id
_entity_poly.type
_entity_poly.pdbx_seq_one_letter_code
_entity_poly.pdbx_strand_id
1 'polypeptide(L)'
;MKSVARLLVIATLQAVVLAWDVSRIRSPSTNHKPALGRRAVITGFGCSLALQLGTVPKAVLASGGATSGKTTSIPRAKLRYYSRITTAVSRFQLMSSEIANGETQGAKAFFAEVEGSPFPEIKTAGFLLAVAFKIDSKIPPDKIQQVRDHRVLMKDLEKLKAAVSGGKKAEMASALENSKISLNVWLKGVELPVLGDLRYDT
;
A
#
# COMPACT_ATOMS: atom_id res chain seq x y z
N MET A 1 -9.96 23.83 53.47
CA MET A 1 -11.22 23.45 52.76
C MET A 1 -10.97 23.17 51.26
N LYS A 2 -9.99 22.33 50.89
CA LYS A 2 -9.69 22.02 49.46
C LYS A 2 -9.62 20.51 49.14
N SER A 3 -9.84 19.62 50.12
CA SER A 3 -9.72 18.16 49.93
C SER A 3 -11.00 17.44 49.55
N VAL A 4 -12.18 18.08 49.60
CA VAL A 4 -13.46 17.39 49.30
C VAL A 4 -13.79 17.40 47.81
N ALA A 5 -13.24 18.33 47.04
CA ALA A 5 -13.55 18.47 45.61
C ALA A 5 -12.88 17.42 44.69
N ARG A 6 -11.84 16.72 45.16
CA ARG A 6 -11.15 15.69 44.35
C ARG A 6 -11.83 14.32 44.38
N LEU A 7 -12.70 14.06 45.35
CA LEU A 7 -13.39 12.79 45.49
C LEU A 7 -14.68 12.70 44.66
N LEU A 8 -15.28 13.83 44.29
CA LEU A 8 -16.54 13.83 43.53
C LEU A 8 -16.35 13.57 42.03
N VAL A 9 -15.18 13.88 41.46
CA VAL A 9 -14.93 13.73 40.01
C VAL A 9 -14.57 12.30 39.62
N ILE A 10 -14.06 11.50 40.58
CA ILE A 10 -13.69 10.10 40.33
C ILE A 10 -14.95 9.20 40.26
N ALA A 11 -16.03 9.58 40.94
CA ALA A 11 -17.26 8.78 40.99
C ALA A 11 -18.09 8.81 39.69
N THR A 12 -17.93 9.82 38.84
CA THR A 12 -18.72 9.94 37.58
C THR A 12 -18.13 9.21 36.39
N LEU A 13 -16.87 8.74 36.44
CA LEU A 13 -16.23 8.04 35.33
C LEU A 13 -16.41 6.51 35.35
N GLN A 14 -16.89 5.93 36.47
CA GLN A 14 -17.18 4.49 36.53
C GLN A 14 -18.55 4.10 35.93
N ALA A 15 -19.45 5.05 35.65
CA ALA A 15 -20.77 4.74 35.13
C ALA A 15 -20.83 4.48 33.61
N VAL A 16 -19.82 4.91 32.85
CA VAL A 16 -19.84 4.80 31.37
C VAL A 16 -19.25 3.47 30.87
N VAL A 17 -18.42 2.80 31.68
CA VAL A 17 -17.74 1.54 31.27
C VAL A 17 -18.66 0.31 31.36
N LEU A 18 -19.78 0.38 32.09
CA LEU A 18 -20.71 -0.74 32.26
C LEU A 18 -21.85 -0.80 31.21
N ALA A 19 -21.91 0.15 30.27
CA ALA A 19 -23.01 0.23 29.30
C ALA A 19 -22.74 -0.42 27.94
N TRP A 20 -21.56 -1.05 27.74
CA TRP A 20 -21.17 -1.60 26.44
C TRP A 20 -21.08 -3.14 26.37
N ASP A 21 -21.43 -3.84 27.44
CA ASP A 21 -21.25 -5.30 27.55
C ASP A 21 -22.55 -6.08 27.76
N VAL A 22 -23.64 -5.68 27.08
CA VAL A 22 -24.92 -6.42 27.06
C VAL A 22 -25.53 -6.39 25.65
N SER A 23 -24.81 -6.90 24.65
CA SER A 23 -25.41 -7.15 23.33
C SER A 23 -25.05 -8.51 22.74
N ARG A 24 -24.53 -9.41 23.57
CA ARG A 24 -24.13 -10.75 23.15
C ARG A 24 -24.91 -11.75 23.97
N ILE A 25 -25.98 -12.34 23.40
CA ILE A 25 -26.45 -13.73 23.55
C ILE A 25 -27.70 -13.99 22.67
N ARG A 26 -27.47 -14.79 21.63
CA ARG A 26 -28.18 -16.02 21.23
C ARG A 26 -29.47 -16.00 20.36
N SER A 27 -29.38 -16.88 19.35
CA SER A 27 -30.22 -17.18 18.16
C SER A 27 -31.62 -17.79 18.40
N PRO A 28 -32.35 -18.10 17.30
CA PRO A 28 -32.59 -19.52 17.03
C PRO A 28 -32.31 -19.98 15.59
N SER A 29 -31.89 -21.24 15.55
CA SER A 29 -31.74 -22.13 14.41
C SER A 29 -33.08 -22.41 13.72
N THR A 30 -33.11 -22.39 12.39
CA THR A 30 -33.96 -23.30 11.60
C THR A 30 -33.15 -23.90 10.46
N ASN A 31 -33.38 -25.18 10.26
CA ASN A 31 -32.56 -26.14 9.55
C ASN A 31 -33.39 -26.61 8.35
N HIS A 32 -33.01 -26.27 7.12
CA HIS A 32 -33.54 -26.94 5.93
C HIS A 32 -32.42 -27.10 4.90
N LYS A 33 -31.91 -28.33 4.79
CA LYS A 33 -31.29 -28.85 3.57
C LYS A 33 -32.42 -29.47 2.73
N PRO A 34 -32.42 -29.24 1.42
CA PRO A 34 -32.22 -30.39 0.55
C PRO A 34 -31.02 -30.21 -0.37
N ALA A 35 -30.26 -31.29 -0.49
CA ALA A 35 -29.15 -31.42 -1.42
C ALA A 35 -29.67 -31.58 -2.86
N LEU A 36 -29.17 -30.74 -3.76
CA LEU A 36 -29.01 -31.01 -5.19
C LEU A 36 -27.76 -30.21 -5.58
N GLY A 37 -26.70 -30.75 -6.17
CA GLY A 37 -26.52 -31.93 -6.97
C GLY A 37 -25.44 -31.53 -7.97
N ARG A 38 -24.22 -32.02 -7.79
CA ARG A 38 -23.11 -31.83 -8.73
C ARG A 38 -23.56 -32.35 -10.10
N ARG A 39 -23.29 -31.59 -11.18
CA ARG A 39 -23.50 -31.96 -12.60
C ARG A 39 -24.95 -31.84 -13.10
N ALA A 40 -25.32 -30.63 -13.53
CA ALA A 40 -26.31 -30.44 -14.59
C ALA A 40 -25.54 -30.42 -15.93
N VAL A 41 -25.41 -31.58 -16.56
CA VAL A 41 -26.17 -31.99 -17.75
C VAL A 41 -25.59 -31.35 -19.02
N ILE A 42 -24.56 -32.04 -19.53
CA ILE A 42 -24.34 -32.26 -20.96
C ILE A 42 -25.59 -33.00 -21.50
N THR A 43 -25.90 -32.79 -22.79
CA THR A 43 -26.89 -33.50 -23.64
C THR A 43 -28.29 -32.90 -23.58
N GLY A 44 -28.99 -32.55 -24.67
CA GLY A 44 -28.75 -32.57 -26.12
C GLY A 44 -29.64 -31.47 -26.73
N PHE A 45 -29.93 -31.34 -28.01
CA PHE A 45 -29.90 -32.23 -29.17
C PHE A 45 -29.99 -31.27 -30.38
N GLY A 46 -29.20 -31.47 -31.42
CA GLY A 46 -29.24 -30.61 -32.60
C GLY A 46 -28.24 -31.01 -33.67
N CYS A 47 -28.28 -32.28 -34.05
CA CYS A 47 -27.52 -32.80 -35.17
C CYS A 47 -28.16 -32.31 -36.48
N SER A 48 -27.49 -31.43 -37.23
CA SER A 48 -27.79 -31.15 -38.64
C SER A 48 -26.50 -30.74 -39.38
N LEU A 49 -25.89 -31.75 -39.98
CA LEU A 49 -25.13 -31.76 -41.23
C LEU A 49 -25.04 -30.44 -42.01
N ALA A 50 -23.85 -29.83 -42.08
CA ALA A 50 -23.43 -29.06 -43.26
C ALA A 50 -21.89 -29.05 -43.34
N LEU A 51 -21.37 -29.99 -44.14
CA LEU A 51 -20.05 -29.92 -44.74
C LEU A 51 -19.99 -28.65 -45.60
N GLN A 52 -19.34 -27.59 -45.12
CA GLN A 52 -18.94 -26.47 -45.96
C GLN A 52 -17.44 -26.23 -45.81
N LEU A 53 -16.75 -26.64 -46.88
CA LEU A 53 -15.39 -26.32 -47.26
C LEU A 53 -15.10 -24.83 -47.03
N GLY A 54 -14.06 -24.53 -46.24
CA GLY A 54 -13.65 -23.15 -45.99
C GLY A 54 -12.59 -23.00 -44.91
N THR A 55 -11.68 -23.95 -44.76
CA THR A 55 -10.49 -23.77 -43.91
C THR A 55 -9.48 -22.89 -44.65
N VAL A 56 -9.73 -21.58 -44.70
CA VAL A 56 -8.64 -20.62 -44.83
C VAL A 56 -8.25 -20.28 -43.41
N PRO A 57 -7.13 -20.79 -42.86
CA PRO A 57 -6.59 -20.18 -41.66
C PRO A 57 -6.31 -18.73 -42.06
N LYS A 58 -7.07 -17.78 -41.49
CA LYS A 58 -6.58 -16.41 -41.42
C LYS A 58 -5.22 -16.53 -40.77
N ALA A 59 -4.18 -16.28 -41.56
CA ALA A 59 -2.84 -16.13 -41.05
C ALA A 59 -2.95 -15.15 -39.89
N VAL A 60 -2.88 -15.67 -38.68
CA VAL A 60 -2.60 -14.87 -37.50
C VAL A 60 -1.23 -14.34 -37.79
N LEU A 61 -1.22 -13.12 -38.31
CA LEU A 61 -0.03 -12.32 -38.52
C LEU A 61 0.43 -11.96 -37.10
N ALA A 62 1.08 -12.92 -36.46
CA ALA A 62 1.92 -12.74 -35.29
C ALA A 62 3.16 -11.95 -35.74
N SER A 63 2.94 -10.73 -36.22
CA SER A 63 3.97 -9.77 -36.55
C SER A 63 4.33 -9.05 -35.26
N GLY A 64 5.55 -9.32 -34.79
CA GLY A 64 6.15 -8.56 -33.71
C GLY A 64 6.77 -9.39 -32.61
N GLY A 65 7.47 -10.48 -32.92
CA GLY A 65 8.44 -11.11 -32.01
C GLY A 65 9.66 -10.22 -31.73
N ALA A 66 9.46 -9.05 -31.12
CA ALA A 66 10.52 -8.05 -30.91
C ALA A 66 10.47 -7.22 -29.61
N THR A 67 9.65 -7.57 -28.60
CA THR A 67 9.72 -6.89 -27.28
C THR A 67 9.91 -7.83 -26.10
N SER A 68 10.45 -9.03 -26.33
CA SER A 68 10.76 -10.03 -25.30
C SER A 68 12.25 -10.13 -25.01
N GLY A 69 12.92 -8.99 -24.82
CA GLY A 69 14.35 -8.96 -24.53
C GLY A 69 14.71 -7.86 -23.56
N LYS A 70 14.56 -8.10 -22.25
CA LYS A 70 15.23 -7.40 -21.12
C LYS A 70 15.19 -5.86 -21.00
N THR A 71 14.79 -5.07 -22.00
CA THR A 71 14.84 -3.59 -22.00
C THR A 71 13.52 -2.90 -21.65
N THR A 72 12.43 -3.64 -21.42
CA THR A 72 11.08 -3.07 -21.18
C THR A 72 10.67 -3.06 -19.69
N SER A 73 11.49 -3.57 -18.77
CA SER A 73 11.13 -3.62 -17.34
C SER A 73 11.05 -2.24 -16.70
N ILE A 74 11.97 -1.34 -17.05
CA ILE A 74 12.01 0.01 -16.48
C ILE A 74 10.76 0.80 -16.89
N PRO A 75 10.45 1.01 -18.19
CA PRO A 75 9.25 1.78 -18.57
C PRO A 75 7.95 1.16 -18.04
N ARG A 76 7.84 -0.17 -18.06
CA ARG A 76 6.63 -0.86 -17.59
C ARG A 76 6.43 -0.77 -16.08
N ALA A 77 7.49 -0.80 -15.28
CA ALA A 77 7.41 -0.60 -13.84
C ALA A 77 7.04 0.84 -13.49
N LYS A 78 7.61 1.82 -14.22
CA LYS A 78 7.25 3.24 -14.07
C LYS A 78 5.75 3.45 -14.27
N LEU A 79 5.19 2.92 -15.37
CA LEU A 79 3.75 3.01 -15.64
C LEU A 79 2.86 2.38 -14.55
N ARG A 80 3.35 1.37 -13.83
CA ARG A 80 2.58 0.65 -12.81
C ARG A 80 2.66 1.25 -11.42
N TYR A 81 3.83 1.75 -11.03
CA TYR A 81 4.10 2.12 -9.64
C TYR A 81 4.27 3.62 -9.43
N TYR A 82 4.49 4.42 -10.48
CA TYR A 82 4.69 5.87 -10.32
C TYR A 82 3.48 6.55 -9.67
N SER A 83 2.26 6.33 -10.16
CA SER A 83 1.06 6.98 -9.59
C SER A 83 0.82 6.62 -8.13
N ARG A 84 1.12 5.37 -7.75
CA ARG A 84 1.01 4.89 -6.36
C ARG A 84 2.04 5.57 -5.47
N ILE A 85 3.28 5.68 -5.94
CA ILE A 85 4.37 6.30 -5.19
C ILE A 85 4.16 7.82 -5.11
N THR A 86 3.75 8.50 -6.17
CA THR A 86 3.50 9.94 -6.14
C THR A 86 2.40 10.29 -5.16
N THR A 87 1.33 9.50 -5.12
CA THR A 87 0.27 9.64 -4.12
C THR A 87 0.81 9.41 -2.71
N ALA A 88 1.65 8.41 -2.50
CA ALA A 88 2.22 8.17 -1.17
C ALA A 88 3.20 9.28 -0.73
N VAL A 89 3.95 9.87 -1.66
CA VAL A 89 4.87 10.99 -1.43
C VAL A 89 4.11 12.27 -1.09
N SER A 90 3.00 12.58 -1.77
CA SER A 90 2.17 13.73 -1.41
C SER A 90 1.59 13.58 0.00
N ARG A 91 1.13 12.37 0.36
CA ARG A 91 0.68 12.08 1.74
C ARG A 91 1.81 12.20 2.77
N PHE A 92 3.04 11.85 2.40
CA PHE A 92 4.21 12.08 3.25
C PHE A 92 4.45 13.58 3.47
N GLN A 93 4.31 14.42 2.44
CA GLN A 93 4.45 15.88 2.58
C GLN A 93 3.40 16.47 3.53
N LEU A 94 2.13 16.09 3.35
CA LEU A 94 1.04 16.50 4.23
C LEU A 94 1.33 16.10 5.69
N MET A 95 1.66 14.82 5.91
CA MET A 95 2.07 14.33 7.23
C MET A 95 3.26 15.14 7.79
N SER A 96 4.26 15.45 6.96
CA SER A 96 5.44 16.17 7.43
C SER A 96 5.11 17.60 7.88
N SER A 97 4.13 18.24 7.23
CA SER A 97 3.63 19.56 7.62
C SER A 97 2.81 19.50 8.92
N GLU A 98 1.98 18.47 9.10
CA GLU A 98 1.24 18.24 10.34
C GLU A 98 2.18 18.03 11.53
N ILE A 99 3.23 17.20 11.36
CA ILE A 99 4.22 16.97 12.43
C ILE A 99 4.95 18.27 12.76
N ALA A 100 5.27 19.11 11.77
CA ALA A 100 5.88 20.42 12.00
C ALA A 100 4.94 21.36 12.78
N ASN A 101 3.63 21.27 12.55
CA ASN A 101 2.60 21.99 13.30
C ASN A 101 2.28 21.37 14.68
N GLY A 102 2.89 20.23 15.02
CA GLY A 102 2.70 19.52 16.29
C GLY A 102 1.52 18.54 16.32
N GLU A 103 0.87 18.32 15.18
CA GLU A 103 -0.21 17.35 15.01
C GLU A 103 0.36 15.97 14.67
N THR A 104 -0.26 14.91 15.19
CA THR A 104 0.22 13.52 15.02
C THR A 104 -0.82 12.59 14.44
N GLN A 105 -2.00 13.10 14.08
CA GLN A 105 -3.11 12.28 13.58
C GLN A 105 -2.84 11.76 12.17
N GLY A 106 -2.42 12.61 11.22
CA GLY A 106 -2.07 12.14 9.88
C GLY A 106 -0.80 11.31 9.85
N ALA A 107 0.11 11.48 10.82
CA ALA A 107 1.23 10.55 11.00
C ALA A 107 0.76 9.13 11.34
N LYS A 108 -0.23 8.99 12.23
CA LYS A 108 -0.83 7.68 12.54
C LYS A 108 -1.57 7.09 11.34
N ALA A 109 -2.28 7.92 10.56
CA ALA A 109 -2.96 7.48 9.35
C ALA A 109 -1.98 7.04 8.25
N PHE A 110 -0.85 7.74 8.11
CA PHE A 110 0.21 7.42 7.16
C PHE A 110 0.82 6.03 7.43
N PHE A 111 1.09 5.73 8.71
CA PHE A 111 1.70 4.47 9.16
C PHE A 111 0.68 3.35 9.45
N ALA A 112 -0.61 3.54 9.17
CA ALA A 112 -1.61 2.49 9.34
C ALA A 112 -1.29 1.28 8.45
N GLU A 113 -1.45 0.06 8.95
CA GLU A 113 -1.25 -1.18 8.18
C GLU A 113 -2.55 -1.62 7.47
N VAL A 114 -3.22 -0.68 6.81
CA VAL A 114 -4.45 -0.92 6.04
C VAL A 114 -4.12 -0.88 4.56
N GLU A 115 -4.79 -1.69 3.73
CA GLU A 115 -4.60 -1.64 2.28
C GLU A 115 -4.84 -0.23 1.72
N GLY A 116 -3.92 0.24 0.88
CA GLY A 116 -3.96 1.58 0.30
C GLY A 116 -3.40 2.68 1.21
N SER A 117 -2.91 2.37 2.41
CA SER A 117 -2.20 3.36 3.21
C SER A 117 -0.83 3.71 2.58
N PRO A 118 -0.34 4.93 2.77
CA PRO A 118 0.86 5.41 2.07
C PRO A 118 2.14 4.65 2.42
N PHE A 119 2.31 4.23 3.68
CA PHE A 119 3.56 3.60 4.12
C PHE A 119 3.80 2.19 3.53
N PRO A 120 2.84 1.25 3.57
CA PRO A 120 2.93 -0.03 2.86
C PRO A 120 3.11 0.13 1.35
N GLU A 121 2.53 1.17 0.76
CA GLU A 121 2.71 1.50 -0.67
C GLU A 121 4.17 1.88 -0.97
N ILE A 122 4.79 2.76 -0.17
CA ILE A 122 6.21 3.09 -0.29
C ILE A 122 7.08 1.86 -0.07
N LYS A 123 6.72 0.99 0.88
CA LYS A 123 7.46 -0.24 1.19
C LYS A 123 7.43 -1.23 0.03
N THR A 124 6.26 -1.47 -0.55
CA THR A 124 6.05 -2.51 -1.57
C THR A 124 6.24 -1.99 -2.99
N ALA A 125 5.48 -0.99 -3.40
CA ALA A 125 5.57 -0.40 -4.73
C ALA A 125 6.92 0.31 -4.93
N GLY A 126 7.42 1.00 -3.90
CA GLY A 126 8.75 1.62 -3.94
C GLY A 126 9.88 0.62 -4.15
N PHE A 127 9.84 -0.53 -3.45
CA PHE A 127 10.82 -1.59 -3.66
C PHE A 127 10.73 -2.19 -5.08
N LEU A 128 9.52 -2.48 -5.57
CA LEU A 128 9.31 -3.03 -6.91
C LEU A 128 9.77 -2.07 -8.01
N LEU A 129 9.58 -0.76 -7.80
CA LEU A 129 10.12 0.25 -8.68
C LEU A 129 11.65 0.26 -8.64
N ALA A 130 12.26 0.24 -7.45
CA ALA A 130 13.71 0.22 -7.31
C ALA A 130 14.35 -1.02 -7.98
N VAL A 131 13.73 -2.19 -7.85
CA VAL A 131 14.19 -3.44 -8.50
C VAL A 131 14.09 -3.35 -10.02
N ALA A 132 13.18 -2.53 -10.55
CA ALA A 132 13.02 -2.39 -11.99
C ALA A 132 14.26 -1.78 -12.68
N PHE A 133 15.08 -1.01 -11.95
CA PHE A 133 16.35 -0.43 -12.40
C PHE A 133 17.49 -1.46 -12.57
N LYS A 134 17.21 -2.76 -12.43
CA LYS A 134 18.17 -3.80 -12.77
C LYS A 134 18.51 -3.77 -14.26
N ILE A 135 19.80 -3.73 -14.57
CA ILE A 135 20.32 -3.83 -15.95
C ILE A 135 20.27 -5.28 -16.44
N ASP A 136 20.57 -6.24 -15.56
CA ASP A 136 20.45 -7.67 -15.84
C ASP A 136 19.63 -8.37 -14.76
N SER A 137 18.79 -9.32 -15.18
CA SER A 137 17.95 -10.14 -14.30
C SER A 137 18.75 -11.04 -13.36
N LYS A 138 20.03 -11.27 -13.67
CA LYS A 138 20.96 -12.06 -12.86
C LYS A 138 21.59 -11.28 -11.70
N ILE A 139 21.54 -9.94 -11.75
CA ILE A 139 22.06 -9.11 -10.67
C ILE A 139 21.07 -9.21 -9.51
N PRO A 140 21.50 -9.65 -8.32
CA PRO A 140 20.62 -9.72 -7.16
C PRO A 140 20.18 -8.31 -6.74
N PRO A 141 18.95 -8.14 -6.22
CA PRO A 141 18.41 -6.83 -5.84
C PRO A 141 19.32 -6.00 -4.92
N ASP A 142 20.08 -6.64 -4.03
CA ASP A 142 20.99 -5.96 -3.08
C ASP A 142 22.13 -5.18 -3.73
N LYS A 143 22.47 -5.51 -4.98
CA LYS A 143 23.54 -4.84 -5.73
C LYS A 143 23.03 -3.63 -6.51
N ILE A 144 21.72 -3.42 -6.56
CA ILE A 144 21.09 -2.28 -7.24
C ILE A 144 21.12 -1.08 -6.27
N GLN A 145 21.67 0.04 -6.72
CA GLN A 145 21.82 1.22 -5.87
C GLN A 145 20.46 1.73 -5.37
N GLN A 146 19.45 1.79 -6.24
CA GLN A 146 18.08 2.21 -5.89
C GLN A 146 17.45 1.34 -4.80
N VAL A 147 17.76 0.05 -4.76
CA VAL A 147 17.26 -0.88 -3.72
C VAL A 147 17.98 -0.63 -2.40
N ARG A 148 19.27 -0.30 -2.44
CA ARG A 148 20.03 0.10 -1.25
C ARG A 148 19.51 1.41 -0.68
N ASP A 149 19.23 2.40 -1.53
CA ASP A 149 18.67 3.68 -1.13
C ASP A 149 17.25 3.52 -0.57
N HIS A 150 16.42 2.67 -1.19
CA HIS A 150 15.11 2.31 -0.66
C HIS A 150 15.21 1.67 0.73
N ARG A 151 16.19 0.80 0.97
CA ARG A 151 16.43 0.20 2.28
C ARG A 151 16.81 1.24 3.34
N VAL A 152 17.59 2.25 2.98
CA VAL A 152 17.92 3.36 3.89
C VAL A 152 16.66 4.15 4.21
N LEU A 153 15.87 4.52 3.19
CA LEU A 153 14.57 5.18 3.36
C LEU A 153 13.66 4.40 4.32
N MET A 154 13.50 3.10 4.11
CA MET A 154 12.64 2.28 4.98
C MET A 154 13.14 2.25 6.43
N LYS A 155 14.46 2.22 6.66
CA LYS A 155 14.99 2.28 8.03
C LYS A 155 14.66 3.59 8.71
N ASP A 156 14.75 4.71 8.00
CA ASP A 156 14.45 6.02 8.58
C ASP A 156 12.94 6.23 8.79
N LEU A 157 12.10 5.73 7.87
CA LEU A 157 10.65 5.73 8.06
C LEU A 157 10.20 4.83 9.22
N GLU A 158 10.84 3.68 9.45
CA GLU A 158 10.56 2.84 10.62
C GLU A 158 10.99 3.51 11.93
N LYS A 159 12.12 4.26 11.95
CA LYS A 159 12.47 5.10 13.10
C LYS A 159 11.44 6.20 13.33
N LEU A 160 10.95 6.84 12.27
CA LEU A 160 9.91 7.85 12.35
C LEU A 160 8.61 7.24 12.90
N LYS A 161 8.19 6.08 12.38
CA LYS A 161 7.04 5.32 12.88
C LYS A 161 7.17 5.03 14.37
N ALA A 162 8.34 4.57 14.82
CA ALA A 162 8.62 4.31 16.22
C ALA A 162 8.52 5.60 17.07
N ALA A 163 9.12 6.71 16.61
CA ALA A 163 9.06 7.99 17.31
C ALA A 163 7.63 8.55 17.41
N VAL A 164 6.82 8.40 16.36
CA VAL A 164 5.39 8.78 16.32
C VAL A 164 4.58 7.94 17.30
N SER A 165 4.78 6.61 17.30
CA SER A 165 4.09 5.72 18.24
C SER A 165 4.47 5.96 19.71
N GLY A 166 5.72 6.33 19.96
CA GLY A 166 6.24 6.66 21.29
C GLY A 166 5.96 8.09 21.76
N GLY A 167 5.36 8.94 20.92
CA GLY A 167 5.10 10.35 21.25
C GLY A 167 6.35 11.19 21.51
N LYS A 168 7.52 10.77 21.01
CA LYS A 168 8.81 11.35 21.35
C LYS A 168 9.16 12.52 20.42
N LYS A 169 8.71 13.73 20.76
CA LYS A 169 8.79 14.93 19.89
C LYS A 169 10.19 15.24 19.33
N ALA A 170 11.24 15.15 20.16
CA ALA A 170 12.62 15.41 19.71
C ALA A 170 13.13 14.33 18.73
N GLU A 171 12.82 13.06 18.99
CA GLU A 171 13.16 11.95 18.09
C GLU A 171 12.33 12.01 16.79
N MET A 172 11.07 12.48 16.85
CA MET A 172 10.24 12.65 15.67
C MET A 172 10.83 13.67 14.69
N ALA A 173 11.27 14.84 15.18
CA ALA A 173 11.85 15.87 14.32
C ALA A 173 13.12 15.39 13.60
N SER A 174 14.04 14.76 14.32
CA SER A 174 15.27 14.22 13.72
C SER A 174 15.02 13.03 12.79
N ALA A 175 14.09 12.13 13.13
CA ALA A 175 13.70 11.03 12.25
C ALA A 175 12.98 11.52 10.98
N LEU A 176 12.20 12.59 11.07
CA LEU A 176 11.52 13.22 9.93
C LEU A 176 12.52 13.85 8.97
N GLU A 177 13.49 14.61 9.46
CA GLU A 177 14.54 15.19 8.61
C GLU A 177 15.38 14.12 7.91
N ASN A 178 15.79 13.06 8.64
CA ASN A 178 16.49 11.93 8.03
C ASN A 178 15.63 11.23 6.97
N SER A 179 14.33 11.07 7.23
CA SER A 179 13.39 10.48 6.26
C SER A 179 13.24 11.35 5.01
N LYS A 180 13.19 12.68 5.13
CA LYS A 180 13.19 13.59 3.97
C LYS A 180 14.45 13.46 3.12
N ILE A 181 15.61 13.39 3.77
CA ILE A 181 16.91 13.25 3.09
C ILE A 181 16.96 11.93 2.32
N SER A 182 16.68 10.80 2.98
CA SER A 182 16.71 9.49 2.33
C SER A 182 15.63 9.33 1.27
N LEU A 183 14.45 9.94 1.46
CA LEU A 183 13.39 9.97 0.45
C LEU A 183 13.85 10.74 -0.80
N ASN A 184 14.46 11.91 -0.64
CA ASN A 184 15.00 12.67 -1.77
C ASN A 184 16.13 11.94 -2.51
N VAL A 185 17.02 11.25 -1.79
CA VAL A 185 18.07 10.43 -2.41
C VAL A 185 17.44 9.31 -3.25
N TRP A 186 16.47 8.60 -2.69
CA TRP A 186 15.78 7.52 -3.39
C TRP A 186 14.97 8.04 -4.58
N LEU A 187 14.21 9.12 -4.43
CA LEU A 187 13.41 9.75 -5.50
C LEU A 187 14.28 10.14 -6.68
N LYS A 188 15.44 10.77 -6.44
CA LYS A 188 16.44 11.05 -7.48
C LYS A 188 16.91 9.77 -8.16
N GLY A 189 17.22 8.74 -7.39
CA GLY A 189 17.68 7.44 -7.90
C GLY A 189 16.63 6.71 -8.75
N VAL A 190 15.34 6.89 -8.49
CA VAL A 190 14.23 6.32 -9.27
C VAL A 190 13.64 7.29 -10.31
N GLU A 191 14.33 8.42 -10.55
CA GLU A 191 13.97 9.45 -11.53
C GLU A 191 12.58 10.06 -11.30
N LEU A 192 12.20 10.21 -10.03
CA LEU A 192 11.02 10.96 -9.62
C LEU A 192 11.40 12.37 -9.16
N PRO A 193 10.47 13.34 -9.23
CA PRO A 193 10.68 14.67 -8.70
C PRO A 193 11.11 14.64 -7.23
N VAL A 194 11.87 15.65 -6.81
CA VAL A 194 12.24 15.79 -5.39
C VAL A 194 11.05 16.30 -4.57
N LEU A 195 11.10 16.11 -3.26
CA LEU A 195 10.11 16.69 -2.35
C LEU A 195 9.99 18.21 -2.55
N GLY A 196 8.75 18.70 -2.56
CA GLY A 196 8.43 20.13 -2.75
C GLY A 196 8.18 20.52 -4.21
N ASP A 197 8.23 19.56 -5.14
CA ASP A 197 7.79 19.79 -6.53
C ASP A 197 6.26 19.88 -6.61
N LEU A 198 5.78 20.83 -7.42
CA LEU A 198 4.36 21.07 -7.71
C LEU A 198 3.60 19.82 -8.18
N ARG A 199 4.30 18.83 -8.74
CA ARG A 199 3.72 17.54 -9.18
C ARG A 199 3.13 16.71 -8.03
N TYR A 200 3.45 17.04 -6.79
CA TYR A 200 2.90 16.38 -5.62
C TYR A 200 1.74 17.14 -4.95
N ASP A 201 1.42 18.35 -5.42
CA ASP A 201 0.35 19.20 -4.87
C ASP A 201 -1.04 18.79 -5.42
N THR A 202 -1.35 17.49 -5.33
CA THR A 202 -2.64 16.90 -5.75
C THR A 202 -3.64 16.85 -4.62
#